data_AF-N1ZJX3-F1
#
_entry.id   AF-N1ZJX3-F1
#
_cell.length_a   1.000
_cell.length_b   1.000
_cell.length_c   1.000
_cell.angle_alpha   90.00
_cell.angle_beta   90.00
_cell.angle_gamma   90.00
#
_symmetry.space_group_name_H-M   'P 1'
#
loop_
_entity.id
_entity.type
_entity.pdbx_description
1 polymer ?
#
loop_
_entity_poly.entity_id
_entity_poly.type
_entity_poly.pdbx_seq_one_letter_code
_entity_poly.pdbx_strand_id
1 'polypeptide(L)'
;MKKQNLLFSLYTILVSFFIISCNTVENTEKILKIEYTDITAYINGIPIPSYNINGNTAIVAEDLNEYGFEVFYYTDPETSNTSLEIYYDGSWKEVTADGILLENTFVSEEVSPSGIITHINNMYSHEINSYNVNGKILIFIDDLAIYGDVKWYADQRKICFDYTPDWEITLEDDHKGDTSKEILDFTIKANKNSNGTFDSTGENRNYISDIRLSWDKEQGLYIRFSLYQRVLSQTTELGRMLYDIVTIDKEGEIRYPNADIANQHVTIYVNGEKINIKSVGEGLGNGHHDYYLYLDTDIKNKENIQSFEITYK
;
A
#
# COMPACT_ATOMS: atom_id res chain seq x y z
N MET A 1 26.14 -13.08 92.01
CA MET A 1 27.11 -13.67 91.05
C MET A 1 26.41 -13.88 89.71
N LYS A 2 27.05 -13.46 88.60
CA LYS A 2 26.72 -13.64 87.16
C LYS A 2 25.44 -12.93 86.67
N LYS A 3 25.52 -11.72 86.08
CA LYS A 3 25.77 -11.37 84.66
C LYS A 3 24.97 -12.20 83.65
N GLN A 4 24.02 -11.58 82.95
CA GLN A 4 24.21 -11.19 81.54
C GLN A 4 23.06 -10.32 81.03
N ASN A 5 23.45 -9.25 80.33
CA ASN A 5 22.63 -8.23 79.69
C ASN A 5 21.83 -8.83 78.51
N LEU A 6 20.61 -8.35 78.28
CA LEU A 6 20.03 -8.42 76.94
C LEU A 6 19.05 -7.25 76.68
N LEU A 7 19.50 -6.39 75.76
CA LEU A 7 18.75 -5.64 74.75
C LEU A 7 17.50 -4.83 75.15
N PHE A 8 17.63 -3.50 75.14
CA PHE A 8 16.73 -2.61 74.39
C PHE A 8 17.48 -1.30 74.13
N SER A 9 18.05 -1.16 72.93
CA SER A 9 18.75 0.05 72.50
C SER A 9 18.40 0.35 71.05
N LEU A 10 17.94 1.60 70.86
CA LEU A 10 17.96 2.40 69.65
C LEU A 10 17.23 1.87 68.42
N TYR A 11 16.00 2.37 68.28
CA TYR A 11 15.37 2.73 67.02
C TYR A 11 16.35 3.53 66.16
N THR A 12 17.07 2.85 65.27
CA THR A 12 17.94 3.49 64.28
C THR A 12 17.16 3.52 62.98
N ILE A 13 16.78 4.73 62.58
CA ILE A 13 16.01 5.03 61.38
C ILE A 13 16.80 4.51 60.17
N LEU A 14 16.25 3.48 59.54
CA LEU A 14 16.70 2.94 58.27
C LEU A 14 16.22 3.90 57.17
N VAL A 15 16.89 5.04 57.01
CA VAL A 15 16.75 5.86 55.80
C VAL A 15 17.50 5.13 54.70
N SER A 16 16.77 4.31 53.95
CA SER A 16 17.17 3.82 52.65
C SER A 16 17.48 5.00 51.74
N PHE A 17 18.77 5.33 51.60
CA PHE A 17 19.28 6.07 50.45
C PHE A 17 19.03 5.21 49.21
N PHE A 18 17.85 5.36 48.61
CA PHE A 18 17.65 5.03 47.21
C PHE A 18 18.50 6.04 46.43
N ILE A 19 19.76 5.67 46.16
CA ILE A 19 20.54 6.30 45.11
C ILE A 19 19.79 5.93 43.83
N ILE A 20 18.96 6.85 43.35
CA ILE A 20 18.50 6.84 41.96
C ILE A 20 19.77 7.03 41.15
N SER A 21 20.39 5.91 40.80
CA SER A 21 21.35 5.86 39.70
C SER A 21 20.49 6.06 38.47
N CYS A 22 20.30 7.32 38.09
CA CYS A 22 19.83 7.66 36.75
C CYS A 22 20.96 7.19 35.83
N ASN A 23 20.88 5.94 35.38
CA ASN A 23 21.66 5.51 34.24
C ASN A 23 21.18 6.40 33.10
N THR A 24 21.94 7.43 32.79
CA THR A 24 21.91 8.01 31.46
C THR A 24 22.18 6.85 30.51
N VAL A 25 21.13 6.37 29.85
CA VAL A 25 21.29 5.57 28.65
C VAL A 25 21.98 6.53 27.69
N GLU A 26 23.30 6.42 27.56
CA GLU A 26 23.95 6.87 26.35
C GLU A 26 23.25 6.09 25.23
N ASN A 27 22.32 6.76 24.54
CA ASN A 27 21.95 6.39 23.19
C ASN A 27 23.24 6.58 22.39
N THR A 28 24.11 5.57 22.43
CA THR A 28 25.13 5.41 21.42
C THR A 28 24.34 5.16 20.15
N GLU A 29 24.17 6.24 19.38
CA GLU A 29 23.60 6.19 18.05
C GLU A 29 24.33 5.07 17.31
N LYS A 30 23.60 4.02 16.95
CA LYS A 30 24.20 2.82 16.36
C LYS A 30 24.89 3.25 15.07
N ILE A 31 26.22 3.34 15.09
CA ILE A 31 27.01 3.64 13.90
C ILE A 31 26.75 2.50 12.91
N LEU A 32 26.04 2.81 11.84
CA LEU A 32 25.80 1.89 10.74
C LEU A 32 27.07 1.87 9.86
N LYS A 33 27.35 0.74 9.22
CA LYS A 33 28.51 0.55 8.34
C LYS A 33 28.06 0.12 6.96
N ILE A 34 28.76 0.58 5.93
CA ILE A 34 28.69 -0.03 4.60
C ILE A 34 29.74 -1.12 4.51
N GLU A 35 29.27 -2.33 4.36
CA GLU A 35 30.14 -3.48 4.10
C GLU A 35 30.20 -3.77 2.61
N TYR A 36 31.33 -4.34 2.18
CA TYR A 36 31.42 -4.92 0.84
C TYR A 36 30.31 -5.95 0.67
N THR A 37 29.59 -5.86 -0.44
CA THR A 37 28.54 -6.79 -0.79
C THR A 37 28.82 -7.38 -2.16
N ASP A 38 28.65 -8.69 -2.26
CA ASP A 38 28.59 -9.44 -3.50
C ASP A 38 27.14 -9.54 -4.03
N ILE A 39 26.21 -8.81 -3.40
CA ILE A 39 24.82 -8.73 -3.83
C ILE A 39 24.71 -7.85 -5.07
N THR A 40 23.97 -8.33 -6.07
CA THR A 40 23.60 -7.55 -7.25
C THR A 40 22.14 -7.09 -7.15
N ALA A 41 21.88 -5.80 -7.40
CA ALA A 41 20.55 -5.23 -7.38
C ALA A 41 20.09 -4.86 -8.79
N TYR A 42 18.78 -4.99 -9.04
CA TYR A 42 18.19 -4.69 -10.35
C TYR A 42 16.88 -3.92 -10.18
N ILE A 43 16.67 -2.91 -11.03
CA ILE A 43 15.42 -2.16 -11.18
C ILE A 43 14.86 -2.51 -12.57
N ASN A 44 13.72 -3.19 -12.62
CA ASN A 44 13.09 -3.68 -13.86
C ASN A 44 14.06 -4.43 -14.78
N GLY A 45 14.92 -5.28 -14.20
CA GLY A 45 15.91 -6.06 -14.92
C GLY A 45 17.21 -5.32 -15.30
N ILE A 46 17.33 -4.03 -15.00
CA ILE A 46 18.55 -3.24 -15.25
C ILE A 46 19.37 -3.17 -13.96
N PRO A 47 20.67 -3.53 -13.98
CA PRO A 47 21.51 -3.53 -12.78
C PRO A 47 21.71 -2.12 -12.23
N ILE A 48 21.64 -1.97 -10.90
CA ILE A 48 21.93 -0.72 -10.17
C ILE A 48 23.01 -0.96 -9.10
N PRO A 49 23.95 -0.02 -8.89
CA PRO A 49 24.91 -0.12 -7.78
C PRO A 49 24.19 -0.27 -6.44
N SER A 50 24.71 -1.13 -5.56
CA SER A 50 24.07 -1.43 -4.28
C SER A 50 25.06 -1.67 -3.15
N TYR A 51 24.62 -1.37 -1.94
CA TYR A 51 25.45 -1.34 -0.74
C TYR A 51 24.79 -2.16 0.36
N ASN A 52 25.57 -2.83 1.20
CA ASN A 52 25.02 -3.47 2.39
C ASN A 52 25.09 -2.51 3.56
N ILE A 53 23.92 -2.13 4.10
CA ILE A 53 23.84 -1.37 5.36
C ILE A 53 23.16 -2.26 6.39
N ASN A 54 23.96 -2.80 7.32
CA ASN A 54 23.47 -3.62 8.44
C ASN A 54 22.58 -4.80 7.98
N GLY A 55 22.99 -5.49 6.91
CA GLY A 55 22.30 -6.67 6.38
C GLY A 55 21.23 -6.37 5.33
N ASN A 56 20.89 -5.10 5.08
CA ASN A 56 19.89 -4.70 4.09
C ASN A 56 20.57 -4.16 2.82
N THR A 57 19.93 -4.37 1.66
CA THR A 57 20.44 -3.86 0.39
C THR A 57 19.94 -2.43 0.18
N ALA A 58 20.88 -1.50 0.13
CA ALA A 58 20.62 -0.09 -0.10
C ALA A 58 21.08 0.33 -1.50
N ILE A 59 20.41 1.32 -2.07
CA ILE A 59 20.71 1.95 -3.35
C ILE A 59 20.76 3.46 -3.16
N VAL A 60 21.48 4.17 -4.04
CA VAL A 60 21.46 5.63 -4.05
C VAL A 60 20.11 6.09 -4.63
N ALA A 61 19.39 6.92 -3.88
CA ALA A 61 18.07 7.38 -4.27
C ALA A 61 18.12 8.20 -5.57
N GLU A 62 19.09 9.10 -5.71
CA GLU A 62 19.22 9.93 -6.92
C GLU A 62 19.51 9.14 -8.19
N ASP A 63 20.18 7.98 -8.09
CA ASP A 63 20.49 7.12 -9.23
C ASP A 63 19.20 6.53 -9.84
N LEU A 64 18.11 6.40 -9.06
CA LEU A 64 16.80 5.96 -9.56
C LEU A 64 16.24 6.85 -10.67
N ASN A 65 16.70 8.11 -10.78
CA ASN A 65 16.34 9.00 -11.89
C ASN A 65 16.62 8.37 -13.26
N GLU A 66 17.69 7.58 -13.37
CA GLU A 66 18.09 6.92 -14.62
C GLU A 66 17.23 5.68 -14.95
N TYR A 67 16.45 5.21 -13.98
CA TYR A 67 15.59 4.03 -14.08
C TYR A 67 14.11 4.39 -14.22
N GLY A 68 13.81 5.65 -14.57
CA GLY A 68 12.45 6.14 -14.80
C GLY A 68 11.73 6.65 -13.54
N PHE A 69 12.40 6.78 -12.40
CA PHE A 69 11.84 7.41 -11.21
C PHE A 69 11.98 8.93 -11.29
N GLU A 70 11.01 9.67 -10.78
CA GLU A 70 11.19 11.08 -10.49
C GLU A 70 11.72 11.23 -9.07
N VAL A 71 12.94 11.76 -8.94
CA VAL A 71 13.58 11.99 -7.63
C VAL A 71 13.99 13.44 -7.53
N PHE A 72 13.40 14.17 -6.60
CA PHE A 72 13.61 15.61 -6.45
C PHE A 72 13.56 16.06 -4.99
N TYR A 73 14.17 17.19 -4.69
CA TYR A 73 14.08 17.82 -3.38
C TYR A 73 12.92 18.82 -3.38
N TYR A 74 12.03 18.73 -2.40
CA TYR A 74 10.94 19.67 -2.19
C TYR A 74 11.22 20.50 -0.94
N THR A 75 11.11 21.82 -1.05
CA THR A 75 11.16 22.73 0.12
C THR A 75 9.78 23.28 0.36
N ASP A 76 9.21 22.96 1.51
CA ASP A 76 7.94 23.50 1.96
C ASP A 76 8.06 25.03 2.13
N PRO A 77 7.25 25.84 1.43
CA PRO A 77 7.35 27.30 1.49
C PRO A 77 6.93 27.88 2.85
N GLU A 78 6.13 27.17 3.64
CA GLU A 78 5.66 27.60 4.96
C GLU A 78 6.66 27.24 6.06
N THR A 79 7.17 26.00 6.05
CA THR A 79 8.07 25.51 7.11
C THR A 79 9.55 25.67 6.78
N SER A 80 9.90 25.93 5.52
CA SER A 80 11.28 25.91 5.00
C SER A 80 12.01 24.57 5.19
N ASN A 81 11.28 23.50 5.55
CA ASN A 81 11.83 22.15 5.62
C ASN A 81 12.01 21.59 4.21
N THR A 82 13.13 20.90 3.99
CA THR A 82 13.39 20.21 2.72
C THR A 82 13.23 18.71 2.90
N SER A 83 12.52 18.08 1.98
CA SER A 83 12.36 16.62 1.86
C SER A 83 12.91 16.12 0.53
N LEU A 84 13.28 14.85 0.49
CA LEU A 84 13.55 14.12 -0.75
C LEU A 84 12.30 13.34 -1.15
N GLU A 85 11.81 13.58 -2.35
CA GLU A 85 10.58 12.98 -2.89
C GLU A 85 10.95 11.99 -4.00
N ILE A 86 10.42 10.77 -3.90
CA ILE A 86 10.59 9.70 -4.88
C ILE A 86 9.22 9.32 -5.42
N TYR A 87 9.07 9.29 -6.75
CA TYR A 87 7.84 8.90 -7.44
C TYR A 87 8.14 7.94 -8.60
N TYR A 88 7.24 6.97 -8.81
CA TYR A 88 7.34 6.03 -9.92
C TYR A 88 5.97 5.54 -10.40
N ASP A 89 5.71 5.66 -11.69
CA ASP A 89 4.52 5.10 -12.35
C ASP A 89 4.83 4.32 -13.64
N GLY A 90 6.11 4.17 -13.96
CA GLY A 90 6.59 3.43 -15.14
C GLY A 90 6.16 3.99 -16.50
N SER A 91 5.56 5.18 -16.58
CA SER A 91 4.88 5.64 -17.81
C SER A 91 5.39 6.94 -18.43
N TRP A 92 5.96 7.88 -17.66
CA TRP A 92 6.32 9.21 -18.22
C TRP A 92 7.81 9.49 -18.33
N LYS A 93 8.66 8.86 -17.53
CA LYS A 93 10.10 9.15 -17.53
C LYS A 93 10.88 8.08 -18.28
N GLU A 94 11.67 8.53 -19.25
CA GLU A 94 12.54 7.67 -20.04
C GLU A 94 13.62 7.02 -19.17
N VAL A 95 13.85 5.72 -19.39
CA VAL A 95 14.95 4.98 -18.77
C VAL A 95 16.23 5.27 -19.54
N THR A 96 17.20 5.87 -18.87
CA THR A 96 18.50 6.25 -19.45
C THR A 96 19.67 5.41 -18.94
N ALA A 97 19.44 4.55 -17.94
CA ALA A 97 20.45 3.63 -17.42
C ALA A 97 20.97 2.70 -18.54
N ASP A 98 22.30 2.59 -18.66
CA ASP A 98 22.96 1.86 -19.75
C ASP A 98 23.04 0.33 -19.52
N GLY A 99 22.63 -0.13 -18.33
CA GLY A 99 22.64 -1.53 -17.94
C GLY A 99 24.03 -2.11 -17.66
N ILE A 100 25.06 -1.26 -17.55
CA ILE A 100 26.39 -1.65 -17.12
C ILE A 100 26.44 -1.53 -15.60
N LEU A 101 26.67 -2.65 -14.90
CA LEU A 101 26.88 -2.61 -13.46
C LEU A 101 28.19 -1.85 -13.17
N LEU A 102 28.06 -0.60 -12.72
CA LEU A 102 29.18 0.18 -12.23
C LEU A 102 29.66 -0.41 -10.90
N GLU A 103 30.98 -0.41 -10.70
CA GLU A 103 31.56 -0.85 -9.42
C GLU A 103 31.02 0.02 -8.29
N ASN A 104 30.79 -0.60 -7.13
CA ASN A 104 30.41 0.12 -5.92
C ASN A 104 31.48 1.16 -5.59
N THR A 105 31.12 2.44 -5.64
CA THR A 105 32.09 3.53 -5.61
C THR A 105 32.54 3.92 -4.21
N PHE A 106 31.92 3.37 -3.15
CA PHE A 106 32.20 3.74 -1.76
C PHE A 106 32.22 2.54 -0.81
N VAL A 107 33.16 2.57 0.12
CA VAL A 107 33.17 1.80 1.37
C VAL A 107 33.21 2.85 2.49
N SER A 108 32.31 2.75 3.48
CA SER A 108 32.28 3.71 4.60
C SER A 108 32.14 2.99 5.93
N GLU A 109 32.98 3.37 6.90
CA GLU A 109 32.92 2.87 8.27
C GLU A 109 31.88 3.59 9.14
N GLU A 110 31.34 4.72 8.66
CA GLU A 110 30.31 5.51 9.34
C GLU A 110 29.20 5.86 8.33
N VAL A 111 27.99 5.42 8.64
CA VAL A 111 26.75 5.74 7.96
C VAL A 111 25.84 6.41 8.98
N SER A 112 25.46 7.66 8.72
CA SER A 112 24.52 8.39 9.56
C SER A 112 23.13 8.38 8.94
N PRO A 113 22.06 8.56 9.75
CA PRO A 113 20.79 9.05 9.22
C PRO A 113 21.04 10.26 8.32
N SER A 114 20.26 10.38 7.26
CA SER A 114 20.46 11.42 6.26
C SER A 114 20.30 12.84 6.80
N GLY A 115 19.50 12.99 7.87
CA GLY A 115 19.04 14.27 8.38
C GLY A 115 18.01 14.95 7.48
N ILE A 116 17.52 14.26 6.44
CA ILE A 116 16.47 14.74 5.54
C ILE A 116 15.27 13.79 5.59
N ILE A 117 14.06 14.35 5.67
CA ILE A 117 12.83 13.56 5.53
C ILE A 117 12.79 13.02 4.10
N THR A 118 12.58 11.72 3.94
CA THR A 118 12.55 11.06 2.64
C THR A 118 11.22 10.38 2.46
N HIS A 119 10.55 10.69 1.36
CA HIS A 119 9.25 10.14 1.02
C HIS A 119 9.33 9.28 -0.24
N ILE A 120 8.63 8.16 -0.20
CA ILE A 120 8.25 7.40 -1.38
C ILE A 120 6.74 7.56 -1.59
N ASN A 121 6.36 8.06 -2.76
CA ASN A 121 5.02 8.57 -3.00
C ASN A 121 4.28 7.72 -4.04
N ASN A 122 3.09 7.21 -3.68
CA ASN A 122 2.10 6.67 -4.60
C ASN A 122 0.84 7.56 -4.56
N MET A 123 -0.36 7.00 -4.34
CA MET A 123 -1.56 7.77 -3.94
C MET A 123 -1.35 8.57 -2.63
N TYR A 124 -0.47 8.08 -1.76
CA TYR A 124 -0.12 8.71 -0.48
C TYR A 124 1.39 8.89 -0.35
N SER A 125 1.80 9.81 0.51
CA SER A 125 3.20 10.01 0.87
C SER A 125 3.58 9.08 2.02
N HIS A 126 4.66 8.32 1.84
CA HIS A 126 5.17 7.39 2.84
C HIS A 126 6.57 7.79 3.25
N GLU A 127 6.75 8.15 4.52
CA GLU A 127 8.08 8.42 5.09
C GLU A 127 8.87 7.12 5.22
N ILE A 128 10.10 7.13 4.70
CA ILE A 128 11.04 6.01 4.75
C ILE A 128 12.35 6.43 5.40
N ASN A 129 13.09 5.45 5.89
CA ASN A 129 14.43 5.70 6.40
C ASN A 129 15.40 6.00 5.25
N SER A 130 16.30 6.95 5.45
CA SER A 130 17.38 7.22 4.51
C SER A 130 18.70 7.56 5.20
N TYR A 131 19.80 7.35 4.49
CA TYR A 131 21.15 7.40 5.05
C TYR A 131 22.06 8.28 4.20
N ASN A 132 22.86 9.13 4.83
CA ASN A 132 23.86 9.93 4.11
C ASN A 132 25.19 9.18 4.11
N VAL A 133 25.73 8.96 2.92
CA VAL A 133 27.06 8.39 2.73
C VAL A 133 27.79 9.21 1.68
N ASN A 134 28.87 9.89 2.09
CA ASN A 134 29.68 10.74 1.22
C ASN A 134 28.84 11.78 0.45
N GLY A 135 27.77 12.31 1.06
CA GLY A 135 26.89 13.30 0.44
C GLY A 135 25.85 12.74 -0.53
N LYS A 136 25.72 11.41 -0.65
CA LYS A 136 24.63 10.75 -1.36
C LYS A 136 23.57 10.24 -0.38
N ILE A 137 22.31 10.24 -0.79
CA ILE A 137 21.21 9.67 -0.01
C ILE A 137 20.96 8.23 -0.44
N LEU A 138 21.00 7.31 0.52
CA LEU A 138 20.72 5.90 0.30
C LEU A 138 19.39 5.53 0.94
N ILE A 139 18.61 4.71 0.23
CA ILE A 139 17.36 4.10 0.71
C ILE A 139 17.45 2.58 0.57
N PHE A 140 16.59 1.82 1.25
CA PHE A 140 16.53 0.39 1.03
C PHE A 140 15.74 0.07 -0.23
N ILE A 141 16.20 -0.90 -1.01
CA ILE A 141 15.46 -1.34 -2.20
C ILE A 141 14.09 -1.94 -1.84
N ASP A 142 13.97 -2.49 -0.63
CA ASP A 142 12.69 -2.98 -0.10
C ASP A 142 11.65 -1.87 0.07
N ASP A 143 12.07 -0.61 0.25
CA ASP A 143 11.13 0.52 0.31
C ASP A 143 10.38 0.72 -1.02
N LEU A 144 10.99 0.32 -2.15
CA LEU A 144 10.35 0.34 -3.47
C LEU A 144 9.18 -0.64 -3.60
N ALA A 145 8.97 -1.52 -2.61
CA ALA A 145 7.87 -2.47 -2.62
C ALA A 145 6.50 -1.80 -2.75
N ILE A 146 6.37 -0.50 -2.46
CA ILE A 146 5.14 0.26 -2.71
C ILE A 146 4.73 0.32 -4.19
N TYR A 147 5.68 0.25 -5.12
CA TYR A 147 5.42 0.34 -6.56
C TYR A 147 5.35 -1.03 -7.26
N GLY A 148 5.92 -2.07 -6.67
CA GLY A 148 6.19 -3.31 -7.39
C GLY A 148 6.78 -4.40 -6.51
N ASP A 149 7.03 -5.57 -7.07
CA ASP A 149 7.55 -6.70 -6.32
C ASP A 149 9.06 -6.54 -6.07
N VAL A 150 9.49 -6.58 -4.81
CA VAL A 150 10.90 -6.73 -4.45
C VAL A 150 11.17 -8.19 -4.08
N LYS A 151 12.11 -8.83 -4.79
CA LYS A 151 12.39 -10.27 -4.67
C LYS A 151 13.87 -10.53 -4.40
N TRP A 152 14.14 -11.26 -3.32
CA TRP A 152 15.46 -11.76 -2.96
C TRP A 152 15.68 -13.19 -3.48
N TYR A 153 16.75 -13.38 -4.25
CA TYR A 153 17.20 -14.66 -4.78
C TYR A 153 18.50 -15.08 -4.08
N ALA A 154 18.36 -15.79 -2.96
CA ALA A 154 19.48 -16.15 -2.08
C ALA A 154 20.64 -16.88 -2.80
N ASP A 155 20.31 -17.87 -3.64
CA ASP A 155 21.30 -18.68 -4.36
C ASP A 155 22.09 -17.88 -5.41
N GLN A 156 21.52 -16.77 -5.90
CA GLN A 156 22.14 -15.89 -6.89
C GLN A 156 22.77 -14.65 -6.25
N ARG A 157 22.56 -14.45 -4.94
CA ARG A 157 22.88 -13.21 -4.22
C ARG A 157 22.40 -11.98 -4.99
N LYS A 158 21.12 -12.00 -5.33
CA LYS A 158 20.48 -11.03 -6.21
C LYS A 158 19.19 -10.52 -5.61
N ILE A 159 18.98 -9.21 -5.64
CA ILE A 159 17.69 -8.58 -5.33
C ILE A 159 17.16 -7.86 -6.57
N CYS A 160 15.85 -7.99 -6.83
CA CYS A 160 15.21 -7.36 -7.98
C CYS A 160 13.96 -6.62 -7.54
N PHE A 161 13.80 -5.40 -8.00
CA PHE A 161 12.52 -4.70 -8.05
C PHE A 161 11.93 -4.87 -9.45
N ASP A 162 10.68 -5.33 -9.52
CA ASP A 162 9.88 -5.43 -10.74
C ASP A 162 8.60 -4.61 -10.57
N TYR A 163 8.43 -3.56 -11.36
CA TYR A 163 7.24 -2.71 -11.32
C TYR A 163 5.97 -3.52 -11.60
N THR A 164 4.92 -3.25 -10.84
CA THR A 164 3.59 -3.83 -11.06
C THR A 164 2.58 -2.69 -11.15
N PRO A 165 2.11 -2.31 -12.36
CA PRO A 165 1.21 -1.19 -12.50
C PRO A 165 -0.16 -1.50 -11.91
N ASP A 166 -0.71 -0.51 -11.22
CA ASP A 166 -2.14 -0.48 -10.91
C ASP A 166 -2.94 -0.48 -12.21
N TRP A 167 -4.12 -1.10 -12.20
CA TRP A 167 -4.94 -1.18 -13.38
C TRP A 167 -6.42 -1.11 -13.07
N GLU A 168 -7.17 -0.60 -14.05
CA GLU A 168 -8.63 -0.51 -13.99
C GLU A 168 -9.24 -0.95 -15.32
N ILE A 169 -10.42 -1.58 -15.21
CA ILE A 169 -11.38 -1.81 -16.28
C ILE A 169 -12.64 -1.04 -15.91
N THR A 170 -12.90 0.07 -16.61
CA THR A 170 -14.12 0.87 -16.48
C THR A 170 -15.17 0.39 -17.50
N LEU A 171 -16.40 0.19 -17.06
CA LEU A 171 -17.54 -0.07 -17.96
C LEU A 171 -18.29 1.23 -18.26
N GLU A 172 -18.82 1.37 -19.47
CA GLU A 172 -19.67 2.51 -19.83
C GLU A 172 -20.98 2.51 -19.05
N ASP A 173 -21.45 3.66 -18.57
CA ASP A 173 -22.73 3.73 -17.86
C ASP A 173 -23.95 3.56 -18.79
N ASP A 174 -25.00 2.94 -18.26
CA ASP A 174 -26.31 2.85 -18.92
C ASP A 174 -27.32 3.80 -18.26
N HIS A 175 -27.34 5.06 -18.71
CA HIS A 175 -28.28 6.05 -18.21
C HIS A 175 -29.64 6.07 -18.95
N LYS A 176 -29.88 5.15 -19.89
CA LYS A 176 -31.05 5.22 -20.79
C LYS A 176 -32.29 4.54 -20.21
N GLY A 177 -32.13 3.69 -19.20
CA GLY A 177 -33.21 2.94 -18.59
C GLY A 177 -34.03 3.74 -17.57
N ASP A 178 -35.31 3.42 -17.45
CA ASP A 178 -36.16 3.87 -16.35
C ASP A 178 -35.68 3.24 -15.03
N THR A 179 -35.33 4.09 -14.06
CA THR A 179 -34.87 3.67 -12.72
C THR A 179 -35.90 3.96 -11.62
N SER A 180 -37.17 4.25 -11.99
CA SER A 180 -38.19 4.67 -11.03
C SER A 180 -38.84 3.53 -10.24
N LYS A 181 -38.60 2.27 -10.65
CA LYS A 181 -39.17 1.09 -10.00
C LYS A 181 -38.24 0.54 -8.93
N GLU A 182 -38.83 0.02 -7.86
CA GLU A 182 -38.10 -0.80 -6.88
C GLU A 182 -37.56 -2.07 -7.55
N ILE A 183 -36.34 -2.43 -7.18
CA ILE A 183 -35.66 -3.66 -7.60
C ILE A 183 -35.10 -4.35 -6.37
N LEU A 184 -35.00 -5.68 -6.43
CA LEU A 184 -34.46 -6.52 -5.37
C LEU A 184 -33.25 -7.34 -5.84
N ASP A 185 -32.83 -7.16 -7.08
CA ASP A 185 -31.71 -7.86 -7.67
C ASP A 185 -31.09 -7.00 -8.77
N PHE A 186 -29.84 -7.31 -9.10
CA PHE A 186 -29.22 -6.84 -10.34
C PHE A 186 -28.16 -7.83 -10.78
N THR A 187 -27.85 -7.77 -12.07
CA THR A 187 -26.74 -8.51 -12.64
C THR A 187 -25.93 -7.59 -13.55
N ILE A 188 -24.61 -7.71 -13.49
CA ILE A 188 -23.68 -7.07 -14.41
C ILE A 188 -22.77 -8.17 -14.94
N LYS A 189 -22.70 -8.33 -16.27
CA LYS A 189 -21.77 -9.23 -16.96
C LYS A 189 -20.92 -8.40 -17.89
N ALA A 190 -19.60 -8.49 -17.76
CA ALA A 190 -18.63 -7.81 -18.60
C ALA A 190 -17.75 -8.84 -19.31
N ASN A 191 -17.56 -8.69 -20.62
CA ASN A 191 -16.72 -9.57 -21.44
C ASN A 191 -15.76 -8.75 -22.28
N LYS A 192 -14.49 -9.17 -22.34
CA LYS A 192 -13.47 -8.56 -23.19
C LYS A 192 -13.82 -8.80 -24.66
N ASN A 193 -13.91 -7.74 -25.45
CA ASN A 193 -14.17 -7.81 -26.88
C ASN A 193 -12.86 -7.86 -27.67
N SER A 194 -12.95 -8.00 -29.00
CA SER A 194 -11.79 -8.12 -29.89
C SER A 194 -10.86 -6.90 -29.90
N ASN A 195 -11.34 -5.74 -29.41
CA ASN A 195 -10.55 -4.51 -29.31
C ASN A 195 -9.86 -4.38 -27.95
N GLY A 196 -10.02 -5.34 -27.05
CA GLY A 196 -9.46 -5.33 -25.70
C GLY A 196 -10.23 -4.48 -24.69
N THR A 197 -11.36 -3.88 -25.07
CA THR A 197 -12.28 -3.21 -24.14
C THR A 197 -13.36 -4.19 -23.65
N PHE A 198 -14.24 -3.76 -22.75
CA PHE A 198 -15.25 -4.63 -22.13
C PHE A 198 -16.67 -4.18 -22.48
N ASP A 199 -17.43 -5.09 -23.08
CA ASP A 199 -18.86 -4.90 -23.31
C ASP A 199 -19.63 -5.39 -22.08
N SER A 200 -20.65 -4.66 -21.66
CA SER A 200 -21.40 -4.96 -20.45
C SER A 200 -22.90 -5.13 -20.68
N THR A 201 -23.50 -6.07 -19.97
CA THR A 201 -24.93 -6.40 -20.03
C THR A 201 -25.45 -6.79 -18.64
N GLY A 202 -26.76 -6.97 -18.50
CA GLY A 202 -27.36 -7.61 -17.32
C GLY A 202 -28.68 -6.98 -16.91
N GLU A 203 -29.32 -7.58 -15.91
CA GLU A 203 -30.62 -7.15 -15.37
C GLU A 203 -30.43 -5.98 -14.40
N ASN A 204 -31.29 -4.96 -14.52
CA ASN A 204 -31.25 -3.72 -13.71
C ASN A 204 -29.90 -2.98 -13.73
N ARG A 205 -29.06 -3.25 -14.74
CA ARG A 205 -27.72 -2.66 -14.92
C ARG A 205 -27.73 -1.14 -15.12
N ASN A 206 -28.87 -0.55 -15.46
CA ASN A 206 -29.08 0.90 -15.57
C ASN A 206 -29.25 1.62 -14.22
N TYR A 207 -29.42 0.88 -13.12
CA TYR A 207 -29.46 1.43 -11.76
C TYR A 207 -28.07 1.68 -11.19
N ILE A 208 -27.07 0.96 -11.71
CA ILE A 208 -25.68 0.97 -11.24
C ILE A 208 -24.82 1.78 -12.21
N SER A 209 -23.91 2.57 -11.67
CA SER A 209 -23.01 3.44 -12.42
C SER A 209 -21.56 3.32 -11.96
N ASP A 210 -20.64 3.89 -12.73
CA ASP A 210 -19.21 3.97 -12.40
C ASP A 210 -18.60 2.60 -12.07
N ILE A 211 -19.04 1.58 -12.82
CA ILE A 211 -18.67 0.19 -12.58
C ILE A 211 -17.23 -0.03 -13.03
N ARG A 212 -16.39 -0.43 -12.09
CA ARG A 212 -14.97 -0.68 -12.30
C ARG A 212 -14.57 -2.00 -11.68
N LEU A 213 -13.74 -2.76 -12.38
CA LEU A 213 -12.90 -3.80 -11.78
C LEU A 213 -11.49 -3.23 -11.76
N SER A 214 -10.91 -3.14 -10.57
CA SER A 214 -9.63 -2.50 -10.35
C SER A 214 -8.72 -3.37 -9.52
N TRP A 215 -7.43 -3.19 -9.72
CA TRP A 215 -6.40 -3.71 -8.84
C TRP A 215 -5.41 -2.60 -8.58
N ASP A 216 -5.08 -2.43 -7.31
CA ASP A 216 -3.93 -1.64 -6.89
C ASP A 216 -3.21 -2.36 -5.77
N LYS A 217 -1.95 -1.97 -5.55
CA LYS A 217 -1.10 -2.66 -4.59
C LYS A 217 -1.57 -2.53 -3.13
N GLU A 218 -2.28 -1.45 -2.81
CA GLU A 218 -2.70 -1.14 -1.44
C GLU A 218 -3.98 -1.92 -1.07
N GLN A 219 -4.91 -2.02 -2.01
CA GLN A 219 -6.25 -2.57 -1.80
C GLN A 219 -6.40 -4.00 -2.34
N GLY A 220 -5.53 -4.43 -3.25
CA GLY A 220 -5.68 -5.68 -3.99
C GLY A 220 -6.75 -5.58 -5.07
N LEU A 221 -7.39 -6.70 -5.42
CA LEU A 221 -8.46 -6.73 -6.42
C LEU A 221 -9.78 -6.30 -5.79
N TYR A 222 -10.48 -5.35 -6.42
CA TYR A 222 -11.80 -4.90 -5.97
C TYR A 222 -12.71 -4.51 -7.13
N ILE A 223 -14.00 -4.53 -6.85
CA ILE A 223 -15.02 -3.97 -7.73
C ILE A 223 -15.57 -2.71 -7.10
N ARG A 224 -15.59 -1.62 -7.85
CA ARG A 224 -16.25 -0.38 -7.45
C ARG A 224 -17.50 -0.17 -8.30
N PHE A 225 -18.56 0.32 -7.67
CA PHE A 225 -19.70 0.89 -8.38
C PHE A 225 -20.41 1.93 -7.52
N SER A 226 -21.25 2.72 -8.16
CA SER A 226 -21.95 3.84 -7.54
C SER A 226 -23.45 3.78 -7.81
N LEU A 227 -24.22 4.26 -6.84
CA LEU A 227 -25.63 4.59 -7.01
C LEU A 227 -25.82 6.10 -7.04
N TYR A 228 -26.44 6.60 -8.11
CA TYR A 228 -26.91 7.99 -8.17
C TYR A 228 -27.92 8.27 -7.06
N GLN A 229 -27.86 9.47 -6.47
CA GLN A 229 -28.83 9.91 -5.46
C GLN A 229 -30.27 9.85 -5.97
N ARG A 230 -30.49 10.10 -7.26
CA ARG A 230 -31.80 9.92 -7.90
C ARG A 230 -32.29 8.47 -7.77
N VAL A 231 -31.42 7.49 -7.99
CA VAL A 231 -31.74 6.06 -7.86
C VAL A 231 -32.03 5.74 -6.40
N LEU A 232 -31.15 6.13 -5.47
CA LEU A 232 -31.36 5.91 -4.03
C LEU A 232 -32.68 6.49 -3.52
N SER A 233 -33.11 7.66 -4.02
CA SER A 233 -34.39 8.26 -3.65
C SER A 233 -35.62 7.53 -4.23
N GLN A 234 -35.42 6.74 -5.28
CA GLN A 234 -36.46 5.98 -6.00
C GLN A 234 -36.50 4.51 -5.58
N THR A 235 -35.41 3.96 -5.05
CA THR A 235 -35.26 2.55 -4.69
C THR A 235 -34.80 2.40 -3.24
N THR A 236 -35.77 2.36 -2.33
CA THR A 236 -35.49 2.22 -0.90
C THR A 236 -34.94 0.83 -0.59
N GLU A 237 -35.44 -0.21 -1.26
CA GLU A 237 -35.01 -1.59 -0.98
C GLU A 237 -33.59 -1.82 -1.47
N LEU A 238 -33.25 -1.43 -2.71
CA LEU A 238 -31.87 -1.53 -3.23
C LEU A 238 -30.86 -0.81 -2.31
N GLY A 239 -31.18 0.39 -1.84
CA GLY A 239 -30.33 1.14 -0.93
C GLY A 239 -30.11 0.42 0.40
N ARG A 240 -31.18 -0.17 0.98
CA ARG A 240 -31.09 -0.98 2.21
C ARG A 240 -30.24 -2.23 1.99
N MET A 241 -30.50 -2.96 0.91
CA MET A 241 -29.82 -4.19 0.53
C MET A 241 -28.30 -4.01 0.40
N LEU A 242 -27.88 -2.89 -0.18
CA LEU A 242 -26.45 -2.57 -0.30
C LEU A 242 -25.85 -2.03 1.00
N TYR A 243 -26.62 -1.30 1.80
CA TYR A 243 -26.18 -0.85 3.12
C TYR A 243 -25.95 -2.02 4.09
N ASP A 244 -26.75 -3.08 4.01
CA ASP A 244 -26.68 -4.25 4.89
C ASP A 244 -25.42 -5.10 4.67
N ILE A 245 -24.79 -5.01 3.49
CA ILE A 245 -23.55 -5.74 3.18
C ILE A 245 -22.27 -4.97 3.54
N VAL A 246 -22.37 -3.68 3.91
CA VAL A 246 -21.21 -2.81 4.22
C VAL A 246 -20.50 -3.29 5.49
N THR A 247 -19.22 -3.63 5.37
CA THR A 247 -18.38 -4.04 6.50
C THR A 247 -17.62 -2.88 7.12
N ILE A 248 -17.26 -1.87 6.32
CA ILE A 248 -16.52 -0.68 6.75
C ILE A 248 -17.30 0.53 6.25
N ASP A 249 -17.75 1.39 7.16
CA ASP A 249 -18.50 2.58 6.77
C ASP A 249 -17.60 3.67 6.16
N LYS A 250 -18.23 4.74 5.68
CA LYS A 250 -17.55 5.87 5.04
C LYS A 250 -16.63 6.67 5.96
N GLU A 251 -16.76 6.50 7.28
CA GLU A 251 -15.86 7.06 8.28
C GLU A 251 -14.65 6.13 8.55
N GLY A 252 -14.65 4.93 7.98
CA GLY A 252 -13.63 3.89 8.20
C GLY A 252 -13.93 2.99 9.39
N GLU A 253 -15.10 3.11 10.02
CA GLU A 253 -15.47 2.32 11.19
C GLU A 253 -15.96 0.93 10.77
N ILE A 254 -15.52 -0.08 11.52
CA ILE A 254 -15.88 -1.47 11.26
C ILE A 254 -17.32 -1.73 11.74
N ARG A 255 -18.23 -2.02 10.80
CA ARG A 255 -19.62 -2.42 11.08
C ARG A 255 -19.75 -3.92 11.29
N TYR A 256 -19.08 -4.68 10.43
CA TYR A 256 -19.01 -6.14 10.49
C TYR A 256 -17.55 -6.59 10.32
N PRO A 257 -17.10 -7.61 11.08
CA PRO A 257 -15.71 -8.06 11.04
C PRO A 257 -15.38 -8.87 9.77
N ASN A 258 -16.40 -9.31 9.02
CA ASN A 258 -16.25 -10.10 7.80
C ASN A 258 -17.37 -9.78 6.81
N ALA A 259 -17.24 -10.28 5.58
CA ALA A 259 -18.21 -10.11 4.51
C ALA A 259 -19.20 -11.29 4.38
N ASP A 260 -19.57 -11.97 5.47
CA ASP A 260 -20.46 -13.14 5.39
C ASP A 260 -21.83 -12.78 4.80
N ILE A 261 -22.40 -11.63 5.20
CA ILE A 261 -23.68 -11.14 4.65
C ILE A 261 -23.52 -10.82 3.17
N ALA A 262 -22.44 -10.15 2.78
CA ALA A 262 -22.15 -9.86 1.38
C ALA A 262 -22.04 -11.15 0.55
N ASN A 263 -21.34 -12.16 1.02
CA ASN A 263 -21.18 -13.45 0.32
C ASN A 263 -22.46 -14.31 0.27
N GLN A 264 -23.49 -14.00 1.08
CA GLN A 264 -24.81 -14.62 1.00
C GLN A 264 -25.65 -14.03 -0.14
N HIS A 265 -25.51 -12.74 -0.41
CA HIS A 265 -26.34 -11.98 -1.35
C HIS A 265 -25.65 -11.68 -2.68
N VAL A 266 -24.32 -11.57 -2.65
CA VAL A 266 -23.53 -11.19 -3.81
C VAL A 266 -22.67 -12.38 -4.24
N THR A 267 -22.78 -12.72 -5.52
CA THR A 267 -21.89 -13.69 -6.17
C THR A 267 -21.07 -12.98 -7.23
N ILE A 268 -19.75 -13.16 -7.17
CA ILE A 268 -18.80 -12.59 -8.12
C ILE A 268 -18.09 -13.71 -8.84
N TYR A 269 -17.97 -13.57 -10.16
CA TYR A 269 -17.10 -14.40 -10.98
C TYR A 269 -16.07 -13.54 -11.71
N VAL A 270 -14.82 -13.99 -11.74
CA VAL A 270 -13.79 -13.45 -12.63
C VAL A 270 -13.26 -14.60 -13.47
N ASN A 271 -13.28 -14.46 -14.79
CA ASN A 271 -12.94 -15.52 -15.74
C ASN A 271 -13.69 -16.85 -15.52
N GLY A 272 -14.91 -16.79 -15.00
CA GLY A 272 -15.71 -17.97 -14.68
C GLY A 272 -15.38 -18.64 -13.35
N GLU A 273 -14.39 -18.16 -12.60
CA GLU A 273 -14.10 -18.63 -11.25
C GLU A 273 -14.85 -17.79 -10.21
N LYS A 274 -15.52 -18.46 -9.27
CA LYS A 274 -16.23 -17.78 -8.18
C LYS A 274 -15.22 -17.18 -7.21
N ILE A 275 -15.35 -15.89 -6.92
CA ILE A 275 -14.49 -15.16 -5.99
C ILE A 275 -15.29 -14.73 -4.77
N ASN A 276 -14.74 -14.91 -3.58
CA ASN A 276 -15.34 -14.44 -2.33
C ASN A 276 -15.03 -12.95 -2.10
N ILE A 277 -15.94 -12.27 -1.43
CA ILE A 277 -15.74 -10.91 -0.93
C ILE A 277 -15.06 -11.00 0.43
N LYS A 278 -14.02 -10.20 0.64
CA LYS A 278 -13.29 -10.06 1.91
C LYS A 278 -13.93 -9.00 2.79
N SER A 279 -14.27 -7.85 2.20
CA SER A 279 -14.88 -6.70 2.85
C SER A 279 -15.65 -5.86 1.83
N VAL A 280 -16.59 -5.06 2.32
CA VAL A 280 -17.33 -4.07 1.55
C VAL A 280 -17.14 -2.71 2.20
N GLY A 281 -16.47 -1.80 1.51
CA GLY A 281 -16.37 -0.40 1.89
C GLY A 281 -17.46 0.45 1.26
N GLU A 282 -17.73 1.61 1.83
CA GLU A 282 -18.58 2.64 1.22
C GLU A 282 -17.88 3.99 1.15
N GLY A 283 -18.32 4.82 0.21
CA GLY A 283 -17.86 6.20 0.05
C GLY A 283 -19.00 7.12 -0.35
N LEU A 284 -18.81 8.42 -0.13
CA LEU A 284 -19.74 9.45 -0.60
C LEU A 284 -19.05 10.36 -1.60
N GLY A 285 -19.69 10.53 -2.76
CA GLY A 285 -19.30 11.50 -3.79
C GLY A 285 -20.35 12.58 -3.98
N ASN A 286 -20.07 13.55 -4.85
CA ASN A 286 -21.00 14.63 -5.20
C ASN A 286 -22.25 14.09 -5.94
N GLY A 287 -23.23 13.57 -5.19
CA GLY A 287 -24.49 13.05 -5.74
C GLY A 287 -24.53 11.54 -5.96
N HIS A 288 -23.55 10.78 -5.45
CA HIS A 288 -23.49 9.32 -5.53
C HIS A 288 -23.10 8.69 -4.19
N HIS A 289 -23.54 7.46 -3.97
CA HIS A 289 -23.05 6.57 -2.92
C HIS A 289 -22.23 5.46 -3.59
N ASP A 290 -20.98 5.33 -3.18
CA ASP A 290 -20.01 4.40 -3.75
C ASP A 290 -19.90 3.15 -2.89
N TYR A 291 -19.71 2.01 -3.53
CA TYR A 291 -19.48 0.72 -2.90
C TYR A 291 -18.20 0.08 -3.45
N TYR A 292 -17.39 -0.48 -2.56
CA TYR A 292 -16.10 -1.09 -2.86
C TYR A 292 -16.10 -2.53 -2.36
N LEU A 293 -16.15 -3.50 -3.27
CA LEU A 293 -16.18 -4.92 -2.95
C LEU A 293 -14.77 -5.47 -3.09
N TYR A 294 -14.04 -5.56 -1.98
CA TYR A 294 -12.68 -6.08 -1.95
C TYR A 294 -12.70 -7.59 -2.01
N LEU A 295 -11.93 -8.18 -2.92
CA LEU A 295 -12.02 -9.59 -3.28
C LEU A 295 -10.91 -10.42 -2.61
N ASP A 296 -11.23 -11.66 -2.26
CA ASP A 296 -10.29 -12.62 -1.66
C ASP A 296 -9.46 -13.36 -2.72
N THR A 297 -8.91 -12.60 -3.66
CA THR A 297 -8.00 -13.08 -4.70
C THR A 297 -7.14 -11.92 -5.19
N ASP A 298 -6.10 -12.23 -5.94
CA ASP A 298 -5.18 -11.24 -6.49
C ASP A 298 -4.91 -11.54 -7.98
N ILE A 299 -5.25 -10.59 -8.86
CA ILE A 299 -5.01 -10.67 -10.30
C ILE A 299 -4.24 -9.43 -10.75
N LYS A 300 -2.93 -9.40 -10.47
CA LYS A 300 -2.07 -8.23 -10.72
C LYS A 300 -1.96 -7.77 -12.18
N ASN A 301 -2.33 -8.62 -13.15
CA ASN A 301 -2.19 -8.32 -14.57
C ASN A 301 -3.55 -8.19 -15.25
N LYS A 302 -3.88 -6.98 -15.71
CA LYS A 302 -5.10 -6.68 -16.48
C LYS A 302 -5.32 -7.61 -17.67
N GLU A 303 -4.26 -8.02 -18.36
CA GLU A 303 -4.36 -8.89 -19.54
C GLU A 303 -4.92 -10.28 -19.22
N ASN A 304 -4.85 -10.71 -17.96
CA ASN A 304 -5.42 -11.97 -17.53
C ASN A 304 -6.95 -11.89 -17.38
N ILE A 305 -7.57 -10.71 -17.42
CA ILE A 305 -9.01 -10.57 -17.32
C ILE A 305 -9.66 -10.73 -18.70
N GLN A 306 -10.55 -11.72 -18.81
CA GLN A 306 -11.38 -11.99 -19.99
C GLN A 306 -12.86 -11.67 -19.74
N SER A 307 -13.32 -11.84 -18.50
CA SER A 307 -14.70 -11.52 -18.13
C SER A 307 -14.83 -11.32 -16.63
N PHE A 308 -15.82 -10.56 -16.19
CA PHE A 308 -16.29 -10.58 -14.81
C PHE A 308 -17.81 -10.44 -14.73
N GLU A 309 -18.39 -11.01 -13.67
CA GLU A 309 -19.82 -10.99 -13.42
C GLU A 309 -20.10 -10.69 -11.94
N ILE A 310 -21.09 -9.82 -11.70
CA ILE A 310 -21.60 -9.49 -10.37
C ILE A 310 -23.09 -9.81 -10.41
N THR A 311 -23.56 -10.59 -9.45
CA THR A 311 -24.99 -10.86 -9.26
C THR A 311 -25.34 -10.57 -7.82
N TYR A 312 -26.32 -9.69 -7.61
CA TYR A 312 -26.95 -9.48 -6.30
C TYR A 312 -28.32 -10.18 -6.30
N LYS A 313 -28.60 -11.00 -5.29
CA LYS A 313 -29.89 -11.70 -5.06
C LYS A 313 -30.27 -11.77 -3.58
#